data_AF-A0A9X1YE83-F1
#
_entry.id   AF-A0A9X1YE83-F1
#
_cell.length_a   1.000
_cell.length_b   1.000
_cell.length_c   1.000
_cell.angle_alpha   90.00
_cell.angle_beta   90.00
_cell.angle_gamma   90.00
#
_symmetry.space_group_name_H-M   'P 1'
#
loop_
_entity.id
_entity.type
_entity.pdbx_description
1 polymer ?
#
loop_
_entity_poly.entity_id
_entity_poly.type
_entity_poly.pdbx_seq_one_letter_code
_entity_poly.pdbx_strand_id
1 'polypeptide(L)'
;MSIGTIIPAMPRPRLRRFLPLPFLLLACDEPAPPAHLQIVGGNPARGRAAMLEHGCGACHVIPGVRNAVAWVGPPLTEWSRRGYVGGRLPNTPANLVRWLRDTQGISPGSAMPDLGLSEEEARDMAAYLFTLGAGRAPVQPAGMPTGPDEAGPRPEPRLRPGLRADAEAAHARPAGAPSAGTE
;
A
#
# COMPACT_ATOMS: atom_id res chain seq x y z
N MET A 1 -90.80 -27.08 14.29
CA MET A 1 -89.79 -28.16 14.27
C MET A 1 -88.45 -27.54 13.89
N SER A 2 -87.44 -27.83 14.72
CA SER A 2 -85.98 -27.56 14.63
C SER A 2 -85.43 -27.49 13.18
N ILE A 3 -84.34 -26.77 12.88
CA ILE A 3 -82.97 -27.07 13.35
C ILE A 3 -82.13 -25.77 13.38
N GLY A 4 -81.64 -25.40 14.56
CA GLY A 4 -80.60 -24.39 14.72
C GLY A 4 -79.22 -25.04 14.69
N THR A 5 -78.38 -24.65 13.74
CA THR A 5 -76.99 -25.10 13.62
C THR A 5 -76.09 -24.30 14.57
N ILE A 6 -75.57 -24.96 15.60
CA ILE A 6 -74.58 -24.40 16.52
C ILE A 6 -73.21 -24.56 15.86
N ILE A 7 -72.60 -23.45 15.41
CA ILE A 7 -71.22 -23.43 14.92
C ILE A 7 -70.28 -23.30 16.13
N PRO A 8 -69.38 -24.26 16.40
CA PRO A 8 -68.43 -24.13 17.50
C PRO A 8 -67.39 -23.05 17.19
N ALA A 9 -67.16 -22.15 18.16
CA ALA A 9 -66.15 -21.11 18.08
C ALA A 9 -64.74 -21.71 18.18
N MET A 10 -63.92 -21.54 17.14
CA MET A 10 -62.50 -21.90 17.19
C MET A 10 -61.71 -20.90 18.05
N PRO A 11 -60.75 -21.37 18.87
CA PRO A 11 -59.90 -20.49 19.65
C PRO A 11 -58.91 -19.74 18.75
N ARG A 12 -58.87 -18.41 18.89
CA ARG A 12 -57.94 -17.53 18.18
C ARG A 12 -56.50 -17.84 18.62
N PRO A 13 -55.56 -18.15 17.71
CA PRO A 13 -54.17 -18.35 18.08
C PRO A 13 -53.60 -17.01 18.58
N ARG A 14 -53.12 -17.00 19.83
CA ARG A 14 -52.39 -15.85 20.38
C ARG A 14 -51.08 -15.74 19.61
N LEU A 15 -51.02 -14.77 18.70
CA LEU A 15 -49.81 -14.41 17.97
C LEU A 15 -48.73 -14.00 18.98
N ARG A 16 -47.87 -14.95 19.34
CA ARG A 16 -46.75 -14.76 20.24
C ARG A 16 -45.79 -13.84 19.50
N ARG A 17 -45.75 -12.56 19.88
CA ARG A 17 -44.78 -11.57 19.38
C ARG A 17 -43.38 -12.14 19.60
N PHE A 18 -42.78 -12.68 18.55
CA PHE A 18 -41.35 -12.98 18.52
C PHE A 18 -40.65 -11.63 18.53
N LEU A 19 -40.08 -11.28 19.69
CA LEU A 19 -39.17 -10.16 19.82
C LEU A 19 -37.98 -10.45 18.89
N PRO A 20 -37.72 -9.64 17.84
CA PRO A 20 -36.58 -9.88 16.98
C PRO A 20 -35.32 -9.73 17.84
N LEU A 21 -34.65 -10.86 18.07
CA LEU A 21 -33.33 -10.92 18.67
C LEU A 21 -32.43 -10.00 17.83
N PRO A 22 -31.85 -8.93 18.40
CA PRO A 22 -31.05 -8.01 17.61
C PRO A 22 -29.88 -8.79 17.06
N PHE A 23 -29.84 -8.90 15.73
CA PHE A 23 -28.72 -9.43 14.99
C PHE A 23 -27.56 -8.47 15.27
N LEU A 24 -26.77 -8.79 16.29
CA LEU A 24 -25.50 -8.13 16.59
C LEU A 24 -24.60 -8.40 15.38
N LEU A 25 -24.66 -7.49 14.42
CA LEU A 25 -23.70 -7.38 13.33
C LEU A 25 -22.34 -7.21 14.00
N LEU A 26 -21.59 -8.32 14.06
CA LEU A 26 -20.15 -8.30 14.21
C LEU A 26 -19.64 -7.51 12.99
N ALA A 27 -19.51 -6.19 13.14
CA ALA A 27 -18.77 -5.39 12.21
C ALA A 27 -17.34 -5.93 12.27
N CYS A 28 -16.92 -6.62 11.22
CA CYS A 28 -15.51 -6.87 10.98
C CYS A 28 -14.89 -5.49 10.72
N ASP A 29 -14.45 -4.83 11.79
CA ASP A 29 -13.68 -3.60 11.68
C ASP A 29 -12.32 -4.03 11.09
N GLU A 30 -12.15 -3.86 9.78
CA GLU A 30 -10.87 -4.09 9.16
C GLU A 30 -9.89 -3.12 9.80
N PRO A 31 -8.78 -3.61 10.39
CA PRO A 31 -7.91 -2.76 11.20
C PRO A 31 -7.40 -1.61 10.34
N ALA A 32 -7.78 -0.39 10.74
CA ALA A 32 -7.35 0.81 10.07
C ALA A 32 -5.81 0.85 10.01
N PRO A 33 -5.22 1.45 8.97
CA PRO A 33 -3.77 1.67 8.93
C PRO A 33 -3.31 2.35 10.22
N PRO A 34 -2.17 1.92 10.79
CA PRO A 34 -1.60 2.60 11.95
C PRO A 34 -1.37 4.08 11.61
N ALA A 35 -1.42 4.96 12.61
CA ALA A 35 -1.45 6.41 12.40
C ALA A 35 -0.35 6.95 11.45
N HIS A 36 0.85 6.36 11.50
CA HIS A 36 1.98 6.74 10.65
C HIS A 36 1.83 6.36 9.16
N LEU A 37 0.87 5.51 8.81
CA LEU A 37 0.52 5.12 7.44
C LEU A 37 -0.77 5.81 6.95
N GLN A 38 -1.42 6.61 7.79
CA GLN A 38 -2.62 7.34 7.39
C GLN A 38 -2.25 8.53 6.51
N ILE A 39 -3.01 8.73 5.43
CA ILE A 39 -2.86 9.88 4.54
C ILE A 39 -3.87 10.95 4.95
N VAL A 40 -3.38 12.10 5.41
CA VAL A 40 -4.27 13.24 5.76
C VAL A 40 -5.02 13.69 4.51
N GLY A 41 -6.35 13.72 4.61
CA GLY A 41 -7.24 14.10 3.51
C GLY A 41 -7.41 13.04 2.41
N GLY A 42 -6.80 11.85 2.56
CA GLY A 42 -6.98 10.74 1.63
C GLY A 42 -8.24 9.93 1.91
N ASN A 43 -8.94 9.51 0.87
CA ASN A 43 -10.13 8.68 0.91
C ASN A 43 -9.89 7.36 0.16
N PRO A 44 -9.76 6.21 0.87
CA PRO A 44 -9.52 4.90 0.24
C PRO A 44 -10.56 4.49 -0.80
N ALA A 45 -11.83 4.86 -0.61
CA ALA A 45 -12.90 4.49 -1.55
C ALA A 45 -12.76 5.25 -2.87
N ARG A 46 -12.41 6.55 -2.82
CA ARG A 46 -12.08 7.34 -4.00
C ARG A 46 -10.78 6.85 -4.65
N GLY A 47 -9.80 6.46 -3.84
CA GLY A 47 -8.51 5.92 -4.33
C GLY A 47 -8.68 4.66 -5.16
N ARG A 48 -9.52 3.73 -4.70
CA ARG A 48 -9.88 2.52 -5.44
C ARG A 48 -10.54 2.84 -6.78
N ALA A 49 -11.43 3.84 -6.81
CA ALA A 49 -12.09 4.28 -8.04
C ALA A 49 -11.09 4.94 -9.01
N ALA A 50 -10.24 5.82 -8.50
CA ALA A 50 -9.20 6.47 -9.28
C ALA A 50 -8.22 5.46 -9.89
N MET A 51 -7.82 4.40 -9.16
CA MET A 51 -6.94 3.36 -9.72
C MET A 51 -7.57 2.60 -10.88
N LEU A 52 -8.90 2.44 -10.86
CA LEU A 52 -9.63 1.84 -11.97
C LEU A 52 -9.64 2.78 -13.18
N GLU A 53 -9.91 4.07 -12.94
CA GLU A 53 -9.99 5.11 -13.97
C GLU A 53 -8.64 5.36 -14.66
N HIS A 54 -7.56 5.44 -13.88
CA HIS A 54 -6.19 5.65 -14.36
C HIS A 54 -5.50 4.38 -14.84
N GLY A 55 -6.22 3.26 -14.94
CA GLY A 55 -5.73 2.04 -15.58
C GLY A 55 -4.63 1.30 -14.81
N CYS A 56 -4.50 1.48 -13.49
CA CYS A 56 -3.47 0.81 -12.69
C CYS A 56 -3.57 -0.73 -12.80
N GLY A 57 -4.78 -1.24 -13.02
CA GLY A 57 -5.05 -2.67 -13.24
C GLY A 57 -4.51 -3.25 -14.55
N ALA A 58 -4.11 -2.41 -15.51
CA ALA A 58 -3.45 -2.86 -16.75
C ALA A 58 -2.05 -3.44 -16.49
N CYS A 59 -1.41 -3.04 -15.38
CA CYS A 59 -0.08 -3.52 -15.02
C CYS A 59 -0.06 -4.33 -13.72
N HIS A 60 -0.93 -4.03 -12.76
CA HIS A 60 -0.84 -4.57 -11.42
C HIS A 60 -2.04 -5.44 -11.03
N VAL A 61 -1.75 -6.46 -10.20
CA VAL A 61 -2.77 -7.11 -9.38
C VAL A 61 -3.09 -6.22 -8.19
N ILE A 62 -4.35 -5.81 -8.04
CA ILE A 62 -4.76 -4.92 -6.94
C ILE A 62 -6.04 -5.47 -6.31
N PRO A 63 -5.97 -6.01 -5.06
CA PRO A 63 -7.16 -6.46 -4.34
C PRO A 63 -8.24 -5.37 -4.32
N GLY A 64 -9.50 -5.75 -4.57
CA GLY A 64 -10.65 -4.86 -4.53
C GLY A 64 -10.82 -3.92 -5.74
N VAL A 65 -9.81 -3.74 -6.60
CA VAL A 65 -9.96 -2.98 -7.86
C VAL A 65 -10.43 -3.92 -8.97
N ARG A 66 -11.48 -3.54 -9.68
CA ARG A 66 -12.08 -4.37 -10.74
C ARG A 66 -11.06 -4.62 -11.86
N ASN A 67 -10.96 -5.86 -12.33
CA ASN A 67 -10.08 -6.30 -13.42
C ASN A 67 -8.57 -6.01 -13.23
N ALA A 68 -8.14 -5.61 -12.03
CA ALA A 68 -6.73 -5.42 -11.71
C ALA A 68 -6.07 -6.77 -11.38
N VAL A 69 -5.76 -7.53 -12.42
CA VAL A 69 -5.19 -8.89 -12.35
C VAL A 69 -3.94 -9.07 -13.22
N ALA A 70 -3.39 -7.97 -13.74
CA ALA A 70 -2.21 -8.00 -14.59
C ALA A 70 -0.91 -8.15 -13.78
N TRP A 71 0.11 -8.74 -14.41
CA TRP A 71 1.40 -9.05 -13.78
C TRP A 71 2.58 -8.37 -14.49
N VAL A 72 2.33 -7.30 -15.23
CA VAL A 72 3.39 -6.51 -15.90
C VAL A 72 4.23 -5.80 -14.85
N GLY A 73 3.57 -5.19 -13.87
CA GLY A 73 4.19 -4.71 -12.64
C GLY A 73 4.03 -5.74 -11.51
N PRO A 74 4.78 -5.60 -10.41
CA PRO A 74 4.60 -6.45 -9.25
C PRO A 74 3.17 -6.30 -8.69
N PRO A 75 2.56 -7.36 -8.11
CA PRO A 75 1.27 -7.21 -7.44
C PRO A 75 1.35 -6.11 -6.38
N LEU A 76 0.25 -5.42 -6.07
CA LEU A 76 0.19 -4.39 -5.00
C LEU A 76 -0.45 -4.93 -3.71
N THR A 77 -0.56 -6.25 -3.60
CA THR A 77 -0.98 -6.94 -2.37
C THR A 77 -0.08 -6.56 -1.19
N GLU A 78 -0.68 -6.48 0.00
CA GLU A 78 0.03 -6.23 1.26
C GLU A 78 0.94 -4.99 1.22
N TRP A 79 0.55 -3.95 0.49
CA TRP A 79 1.39 -2.79 0.22
C TRP A 79 1.96 -2.14 1.49
N SER A 80 1.15 -2.03 2.55
CA SER A 80 1.55 -1.45 3.85
C SER A 80 2.78 -2.12 4.49
N ARG A 81 3.12 -3.36 4.08
CA ARG A 81 4.27 -4.11 4.61
C ARG A 81 5.57 -3.86 3.83
N ARG A 82 5.52 -3.15 2.71
CA ARG A 82 6.70 -2.91 1.88
C ARG A 82 7.59 -1.87 2.52
N GLY A 83 8.90 -2.07 2.40
CA GLY A 83 9.90 -1.10 2.84
C GLY A 83 10.14 0.03 1.83
N TYR A 84 9.88 -0.21 0.54
CA TYR A 84 10.23 0.73 -0.53
C TYR A 84 9.13 0.89 -1.60
N VAL A 85 9.02 2.10 -2.15
CA VAL A 85 8.22 2.45 -3.34
C VAL A 85 9.13 2.39 -4.56
N GLY A 86 8.77 1.57 -5.55
CA GLY A 86 9.52 1.43 -6.81
C GLY A 86 10.99 1.02 -6.63
N GLY A 87 11.34 0.44 -5.47
CA GLY A 87 12.72 0.11 -5.10
C GLY A 87 13.63 1.33 -4.86
N ARG A 88 13.08 2.56 -4.75
CA ARG A 88 13.86 3.80 -4.65
C ARG A 88 13.63 4.59 -3.37
N LEU A 89 12.37 4.80 -3.01
CA LEU A 89 12.00 5.64 -1.85
C LEU A 89 11.56 4.75 -0.69
N PRO A 90 11.86 5.10 0.57
CA PRO A 90 11.20 4.49 1.72
C PRO A 90 9.67 4.57 1.59
N ASN A 91 8.96 3.49 1.93
CA ASN A 91 7.50 3.44 1.80
C ASN A 91 6.81 4.21 2.93
N THR A 92 6.66 5.51 2.71
CA THR A 92 5.99 6.45 3.61
C THR A 92 4.81 7.10 2.89
N PRO A 93 3.78 7.59 3.62
CA PRO A 93 2.70 8.40 3.06
C PRO A 93 3.12 9.41 2.00
N ALA A 94 4.07 10.29 2.35
CA ALA A 94 4.53 11.36 1.49
C ALA A 94 5.24 10.83 0.24
N ASN A 95 6.10 9.82 0.38
CA ASN A 95 6.83 9.26 -0.76
C ASN A 95 5.96 8.51 -1.73
N LEU A 96 4.94 7.79 -1.23
CA LEU A 96 4.01 7.11 -2.11
C LEU A 96 3.21 8.11 -2.95
N VAL A 97 2.71 9.18 -2.32
CA VAL A 97 2.03 10.28 -3.03
C VAL A 97 2.97 10.90 -4.06
N ARG A 98 4.23 11.18 -3.69
CA ARG A 98 5.23 11.74 -4.61
C ARG A 98 5.51 10.82 -5.79
N TRP A 99 5.72 9.52 -5.55
CA TRP A 99 5.93 8.52 -6.59
C TRP A 99 4.76 8.46 -7.57
N LEU A 100 3.53 8.42 -7.06
CA LEU A 100 2.32 8.34 -7.88
C LEU A 100 2.17 9.57 -8.81
N ARG A 101 2.64 10.75 -8.39
CA ARG A 101 2.56 11.99 -9.18
C ARG A 101 3.72 12.18 -10.16
N ASP A 102 4.93 11.76 -9.78
CA ASP A 102 6.17 12.05 -10.52
C ASP A 102 7.09 10.83 -10.53
N THR A 103 6.64 9.76 -11.18
CA THR A 103 7.39 8.51 -11.26
C THR A 103 8.66 8.70 -12.09
N GLN A 104 8.61 9.38 -13.24
CA GLN A 104 9.80 9.56 -14.09
C GLN A 104 10.80 10.56 -13.52
N GLY A 105 10.37 11.59 -12.77
CA GLY A 105 11.28 12.49 -12.07
C GLY A 105 12.03 11.82 -10.92
N ILE A 106 11.42 10.83 -10.26
CA ILE A 106 12.08 10.00 -9.24
C ILE A 106 12.90 8.86 -9.87
N SER A 107 12.39 8.30 -10.97
CA SER A 107 12.91 7.11 -11.64
C SER A 107 12.90 7.30 -13.17
N PRO A 108 13.90 7.99 -13.73
CA PRO A 108 14.02 8.10 -15.18
C PRO A 108 14.11 6.71 -15.83
N GLY A 109 13.25 6.44 -16.80
CA GLY A 109 13.17 5.14 -17.48
C GLY A 109 12.40 4.06 -16.72
N SER A 110 11.61 4.42 -15.70
CA SER A 110 10.66 3.48 -15.07
C SER A 110 9.71 2.92 -16.12
N ALA A 111 9.37 1.63 -16.02
CA ALA A 111 8.28 1.04 -16.80
C ALA A 111 6.90 1.58 -16.39
N MET A 112 6.77 2.07 -15.15
CA MET A 112 5.56 2.78 -14.70
C MET A 112 5.62 4.22 -15.24
N PRO A 113 4.67 4.64 -16.10
CA PRO A 113 4.66 5.99 -16.66
C PRO A 113 4.17 7.02 -15.63
N ASP A 114 4.34 8.30 -15.94
CA ASP A 114 3.63 9.36 -15.23
C ASP A 114 2.15 9.34 -15.65
N LEU A 115 1.25 9.19 -14.68
CA LEU A 115 -0.18 9.04 -14.92
C LEU A 115 -0.94 10.38 -14.94
N GLY A 116 -0.25 11.50 -14.68
CA GLY A 116 -0.87 12.82 -14.67
C GLY A 116 -1.83 13.05 -13.48
N LEU A 117 -1.62 12.36 -12.36
CA LEU A 117 -2.49 12.43 -11.20
C LEU A 117 -2.44 13.81 -10.51
N SER A 118 -3.61 14.28 -10.09
CA SER A 118 -3.68 15.37 -9.12
C SER A 118 -3.15 14.95 -7.75
N GLU A 119 -2.84 15.94 -6.90
CA GLU A 119 -2.42 15.70 -5.52
C GLU A 119 -3.49 14.95 -4.71
N GLU A 120 -4.77 15.25 -4.93
CA GLU A 120 -5.87 14.60 -4.23
C GLU A 120 -6.02 13.14 -4.66
N GLU A 121 -6.00 12.85 -5.96
CA GLU A 121 -6.07 11.48 -6.46
C GLU A 121 -4.90 10.64 -5.96
N ALA A 122 -3.68 11.19 -5.97
CA ALA A 122 -2.50 10.49 -5.46
C ALA A 122 -2.62 10.19 -3.95
N ARG A 123 -3.16 11.12 -3.16
CA ARG A 123 -3.45 10.90 -1.72
C ARG A 123 -4.50 9.84 -1.49
N ASP A 124 -5.58 9.87 -2.26
CA ASP A 124 -6.66 8.88 -2.19
C ASP A 124 -6.16 7.48 -2.55
N MET A 125 -5.40 7.38 -3.65
CA MET A 125 -4.78 6.13 -4.08
C MET A 125 -3.81 5.60 -3.02
N ALA A 126 -2.94 6.46 -2.49
CA ALA A 126 -2.03 6.08 -1.41
C ALA A 126 -2.80 5.60 -0.16
N ALA A 127 -3.89 6.28 0.20
CA ALA A 127 -4.73 5.89 1.33
C ALA A 127 -5.31 4.49 1.14
N TYR A 128 -5.76 4.16 -0.07
CA TYR A 128 -6.21 2.81 -0.41
C TYR A 128 -5.07 1.78 -0.32
N LEU A 129 -3.91 2.07 -0.90
CA LEU A 129 -2.78 1.13 -0.86
C LEU A 129 -2.36 0.83 0.58
N PHE A 130 -2.34 1.82 1.48
CA PHE A 130 -2.01 1.59 2.88
C PHE A 130 -3.05 0.79 3.66
N THR A 131 -4.28 0.61 3.16
CA THR A 131 -5.22 -0.36 3.77
C THR A 131 -4.82 -1.81 3.46
N LEU A 132 -4.10 -2.05 2.37
CA LEU A 132 -3.71 -3.39 1.95
C LEU A 132 -2.63 -3.94 2.88
N GLY A 133 -3.02 -4.88 3.75
CA GLY A 133 -2.15 -5.53 4.73
C GLY A 133 -1.99 -4.79 6.05
N ALA A 134 -2.77 -3.72 6.30
CA ALA A 134 -2.63 -2.81 7.44
C ALA A 134 -2.57 -3.53 8.80
N GLY A 135 -3.41 -4.55 9.02
CA GLY A 135 -3.43 -5.35 10.25
C GLY A 135 -2.16 -6.15 10.53
N ARG A 136 -1.22 -6.19 9.59
CA ARG A 136 0.07 -6.91 9.67
C ARG A 136 1.27 -6.03 9.31
N ALA A 137 1.06 -4.72 9.19
CA ALA A 137 2.13 -3.77 8.88
C ALA A 137 3.12 -3.70 10.05
N PRO A 138 4.44 -3.83 9.80
CA PRO A 138 5.43 -3.61 10.85
C PRO A 138 5.38 -2.14 11.28
N VAL A 139 5.47 -1.89 12.58
CA VAL A 139 5.56 -0.52 13.10
C VAL A 139 6.92 0.04 12.73
N GLN A 140 6.98 1.02 11.82
CA GLN A 140 8.21 1.78 11.58
C GLN A 140 8.50 2.64 12.82
N PRO A 141 9.71 2.60 13.39
CA PRO A 141 10.04 3.44 14.53
C PRO A 141 9.93 4.92 14.15
N ALA A 142 9.29 5.71 15.01
CA ALA A 142 9.15 7.15 14.81
C ALA A 142 10.55 7.80 14.69
N GLY A 143 10.72 8.69 13.70
CA GLY A 143 11.97 9.42 13.48
C GLY A 143 12.95 8.76 12.50
N MET A 144 12.60 7.66 11.84
CA MET A 144 13.39 7.17 10.71
C MET A 144 13.26 8.17 9.53
N PRO A 145 14.37 8.60 8.92
CA PRO A 145 14.32 9.51 7.79
C PRO A 145 13.50 8.95 6.63
N THR A 146 12.55 9.73 6.13
CA THR A 146 11.66 9.29 5.06
C THR A 146 12.23 9.59 3.68
N GLY A 147 13.20 10.49 3.56
CA GLY A 147 13.82 10.85 2.28
C GLY A 147 15.33 11.07 2.38
N PRO A 148 16.03 11.16 1.23
CA PRO A 148 17.47 11.44 1.18
C PRO A 148 17.83 12.84 1.72
N ASP A 149 16.88 13.76 1.70
CA ASP A 149 16.94 15.09 2.30
C ASP A 149 16.84 15.06 3.83
N GLU A 150 16.08 14.12 4.39
CA GLU A 150 15.95 13.93 5.84
C GLU A 150 17.02 13.00 6.43
N ALA A 151 17.65 12.15 5.61
CA ALA A 151 18.54 11.08 6.07
C ALA A 151 19.88 11.55 6.62
N GLY A 152 20.21 12.83 6.44
CA GLY A 152 21.54 13.35 6.72
C GLY A 152 22.64 12.63 5.92
N PRO A 153 23.92 12.96 6.15
CA PRO A 153 25.02 12.21 5.57
C PRO A 153 24.95 10.75 6.02
N ARG A 154 25.03 9.81 5.07
CA ARG A 154 25.16 8.40 5.44
C ARG A 154 26.40 8.28 6.34
N PRO A 155 26.27 7.74 7.57
CA PRO A 155 27.45 7.52 8.39
C PRO A 155 28.39 6.59 7.64
N GLU A 156 29.68 6.96 7.61
CA GLU A 156 30.71 6.13 7.03
C GLU A 156 30.60 4.70 7.60
N PRO A 157 30.64 3.66 6.75
CA PRO A 157 30.65 2.29 7.25
C PRO A 157 31.77 2.16 8.29
N ARG A 158 31.43 1.78 9.52
CA ARG A 158 32.44 1.41 10.52
C ARG A 158 33.07 0.09 10.10
N LEU A 159 34.03 0.16 9.19
CA LEU A 159 34.86 -0.96 8.78
C LEU A 159 35.61 -1.46 10.02
N ARG A 160 35.72 -2.79 10.16
CA ARG A 160 36.54 -3.40 11.20
C ARG A 160 37.99 -2.91 11.03
N PRO A 161 38.74 -2.66 12.13
CA PRO A 161 40.16 -2.35 12.03
C PRO A 161 40.88 -3.39 11.14
N GLY A 162 41.67 -2.93 10.16
CA GLY A 162 42.35 -3.77 9.16
C GLY A 162 41.65 -3.79 7.78
N LEU A 163 40.32 -3.85 7.73
CA LEU A 163 39.57 -3.99 6.47
C LEU A 163 39.70 -2.75 5.55
N ARG A 164 39.92 -1.57 6.15
CA ARG A 164 40.14 -0.32 5.41
C ARG A 164 41.49 -0.32 4.68
N ALA A 165 42.53 -0.85 5.32
CA ALA A 165 43.87 -0.97 4.72
C ALA A 165 43.87 -1.99 3.57
N ASP A 166 43.17 -3.12 3.77
CA ASP A 166 43.01 -4.14 2.72
C ASP A 166 42.23 -3.59 1.51
N ALA A 167 41.20 -2.78 1.75
CA ALA A 167 40.42 -2.13 0.71
C ALA A 167 41.24 -1.06 -0.04
N GLU A 168 42.00 -0.22 0.66
CA GLU A 168 42.90 0.79 0.05
C GLU A 168 44.01 0.14 -0.78
N ALA A 169 44.61 -0.95 -0.28
CA ALA A 169 45.61 -1.72 -1.02
C ALA A 169 45.03 -2.38 -2.29
N ALA A 170 43.78 -2.86 -2.24
CA ALA A 170 43.11 -3.44 -3.40
C ALA A 170 42.72 -2.39 -4.46
N HIS A 171 42.52 -1.13 -4.08
CA HIS A 171 42.16 -0.05 -5.00
C HIS A 171 43.38 0.70 -5.55
N ALA A 172 44.57 0.53 -4.96
CA ALA A 172 45.81 1.02 -5.52
C ALA A 172 46.12 0.26 -6.83
N ARG A 173 45.85 0.90 -7.98
CA ARG A 173 46.31 0.38 -9.27
C ARG A 173 47.83 0.25 -9.26
N PRO A 174 48.41 -0.88 -9.70
CA PRO A 174 49.87 -0.99 -9.80
C PRO A 174 50.37 0.08 -10.78
N ALA A 175 51.31 0.91 -10.32
CA ALA A 175 52.02 1.83 -11.19
C ALA A 175 52.87 1.01 -12.18
N GLY A 176 52.56 1.13 -13.47
CA GLY A 176 53.44 0.59 -14.54
C GLY A 176 52.87 -0.53 -15.41
N ALA A 177 51.57 -0.52 -15.75
CA ALA A 177 51.13 -1.27 -16.93
C ALA A 177 51.56 -0.50 -18.20
N PRO A 178 52.40 -1.08 -19.09
CA PRO A 178 52.77 -0.40 -20.34
C PRO A 178 51.54 -0.22 -21.22
N SER A 179 51.35 1.00 -21.72
CA SER A 179 50.35 1.28 -22.75
C SER A 179 50.69 0.48 -24.00
N ALA A 180 49.87 -0.51 -24.33
CA ALA A 180 49.93 -1.18 -25.62
C ALA A 180 49.62 -0.13 -26.70
N GLY A 181 50.66 0.31 -27.39
CA GLY A 181 50.53 1.09 -28.62
C GLY A 181 50.02 0.18 -29.73
N THR A 182 49.02 0.68 -30.48
CA THR A 182 48.58 0.10 -31.75
C THR A 182 49.00 1.06 -32.85
N GLU A 183 49.91 0.61 -33.70
CA GLU A 183 50.08 1.07 -35.08
C GLU A 183 48.95 0.52 -35.96
#